data_AF-A0A928IBD1-F1
#
_entry.id   AF-A0A928IBD1-F1
#
_cell.length_a   1.000
_cell.length_b   1.000
_cell.length_c   1.000
_cell.angle_alpha   90.00
_cell.angle_beta   90.00
_cell.angle_gamma   90.00
#
_symmetry.space_group_name_H-M   'P 1'
#
loop_
_entity.id
_entity.type
_entity.pdbx_description
1 polymer ?
#
loop_
_entity_poly.entity_id
_entity_poly.type
_entity_poly.pdbx_seq_one_letter_code
_entity_poly.pdbx_strand_id
1 'polypeptide(L)'
;MFGFGGKKVKTKKGKTVTLLNPAEKASKYAAELSTGIRYTNDGAYKQNEFGDIGLTDAGRAYRSGYLDARKDNAKAYKHNLKKR
;
A
#
# COMPACT_ATOMS: atom_id res chain seq x y z
N MET A 1 0.31 2.45 15.46
CA MET A 1 1.27 2.03 14.41
C MET A 1 0.57 1.06 13.49
N PHE A 2 0.37 1.38 12.21
CA PHE A 2 -0.33 0.50 11.26
C PHE A 2 0.64 -0.56 10.73
N GLY A 3 0.66 -1.76 11.31
CA GLY A 3 1.46 -2.86 10.77
C GLY A 3 0.83 -3.43 9.50
N PHE A 4 1.45 -3.23 8.34
CA PHE A 4 0.94 -3.74 7.05
C PHE A 4 1.38 -5.19 6.74
N GLY A 5 1.83 -5.98 7.73
CA GLY A 5 2.05 -7.43 7.59
C GLY A 5 3.21 -7.90 6.70
N GLY A 6 3.94 -6.98 6.05
CA GLY A 6 4.91 -7.30 5.00
C GLY A 6 6.05 -8.26 5.40
N LYS A 7 6.53 -9.01 4.40
CA LYS A 7 7.66 -9.95 4.55
C LYS A 7 9.00 -9.20 4.51
N LYS A 8 9.84 -9.39 5.52
CA LYS A 8 11.22 -8.88 5.55
C LYS A 8 12.13 -9.77 4.71
N VAL A 9 12.88 -9.16 3.79
CA VAL A 9 13.84 -9.84 2.91
C VAL A 9 15.17 -9.08 2.95
N LYS A 10 16.28 -9.81 3.07
CA LYS A 10 17.61 -9.25 2.90
C LYS A 10 17.95 -9.16 1.41
N THR A 11 18.30 -7.98 0.95
CA THR A 11 18.80 -7.75 -0.41
C THR A 11 20.23 -8.28 -0.55
N LYS A 12 20.69 -8.49 -1.79
CA LYS A 12 22.07 -8.93 -2.08
C LYS A 12 23.16 -8.03 -1.46
N LYS A 13 22.85 -6.75 -1.22
CA LYS A 13 23.75 -5.76 -0.59
C LYS A 13 23.62 -5.72 0.95
N GLY A 14 22.96 -6.69 1.57
CA GLY A 14 22.78 -6.78 3.03
C GLY A 14 21.66 -5.92 3.63
N LYS A 15 21.03 -5.04 2.85
CA LYS A 15 19.92 -4.19 3.33
C LYS A 15 18.65 -5.01 3.52
N THR A 16 18.00 -4.88 4.67
CA THR A 16 16.66 -5.47 4.92
C THR A 16 15.58 -4.56 4.33
N VAL A 17 14.67 -5.13 3.55
CA VAL A 17 13.52 -4.44 2.97
C VAL A 17 12.24 -5.20 3.28
N THR A 18 11.15 -4.47 3.49
CA THR A 18 9.82 -5.05 3.71
C THR A 18 9.03 -5.03 2.41
N LEU A 19 8.67 -6.22 1.94
CA LEU A 19 7.88 -6.43 0.73
C LEU A 19 6.42 -6.66 1.12
N LEU A 20 5.53 -5.92 0.46
CA LEU A 20 4.09 -6.02 0.67
C LEU A 20 3.47 -6.87 -0.45
N ASN A 21 2.57 -7.76 -0.07
CA ASN A 21 1.68 -8.42 -1.02
C ASN A 21 0.59 -7.42 -1.50
N PRO A 22 -0.22 -7.77 -2.51
CA PRO A 22 -1.23 -6.87 -3.05
C PRO A 22 -2.30 -6.43 -2.04
N ALA A 23 -2.67 -7.28 -1.07
CA ALA A 23 -3.66 -6.94 -0.04
C ALA A 23 -3.06 -5.95 0.97
N GLU A 24 -1.86 -6.22 1.45
CA GLU A 24 -1.10 -5.35 2.35
C GLU A 24 -0.82 -3.99 1.73
N LYS A 25 -0.48 -3.98 0.43
CA LYS A 25 -0.30 -2.74 -0.34
C LYS A 25 -1.61 -1.95 -0.45
N ALA A 26 -2.75 -2.62 -0.64
CA ALA A 26 -4.05 -1.97 -0.64
C ALA A 26 -4.39 -1.38 0.75
N SER A 27 -4.15 -2.12 1.85
CA SER A 27 -4.34 -1.62 3.21
C SER A 27 -3.48 -0.38 3.50
N LYS A 28 -2.22 -0.41 3.06
CA LYS A 28 -1.33 0.76 3.14
C LYS A 28 -1.88 1.96 2.39
N TYR A 29 -2.33 1.77 1.15
CA TYR A 29 -2.84 2.88 0.33
C TYR A 29 -4.15 3.44 0.87
N ALA A 30 -5.01 2.60 1.43
CA ALA A 30 -6.23 3.06 2.13
C ALA A 30 -5.89 3.92 3.36
N ALA A 31 -4.91 3.48 4.17
CA ALA A 31 -4.43 4.26 5.31
C ALA A 31 -3.80 5.59 4.88
N GLU A 32 -2.95 5.58 3.85
CA GLU A 32 -2.32 6.80 3.28
C GLU A 32 -3.37 7.81 2.78
N LEU A 33 -4.44 7.33 2.14
CA LEU A 33 -5.55 8.20 1.70
C LEU A 33 -6.33 8.77 2.88
N SER A 34 -6.59 7.96 3.91
CA SER A 34 -7.33 8.39 5.09
C SER A 34 -6.58 9.42 5.92
N THR A 35 -5.26 9.28 6.07
CA THR A 35 -4.46 10.20 6.90
C THR A 35 -3.84 11.34 6.10
N GLY A 36 -3.82 11.26 4.77
CA GLY A 36 -3.14 12.25 3.92
C GLY A 36 -1.62 12.25 4.05
N ILE A 37 -1.03 11.22 4.67
CA ILE A 37 0.41 11.10 4.96
C ILE A 37 0.95 9.83 4.34
N ARG A 38 2.18 9.85 3.83
CA ARG A 38 2.84 8.67 3.26
C ARG A 38 3.35 7.75 4.38
N TYR A 39 3.20 6.44 4.18
CA TYR A 39 3.76 5.43 5.07
C TYR A 39 4.96 4.71 4.43
N THR A 40 5.86 4.20 5.25
CA THR A 40 6.84 3.18 4.86
C THR A 40 6.15 1.82 4.71
N ASN A 41 6.85 0.81 4.17
CA ASN A 41 6.29 -0.54 4.11
C ASN A 41 6.23 -1.20 5.49
N ASP A 42 6.95 -0.64 6.48
CA ASP A 42 6.97 -1.10 7.87
C ASP A 42 5.88 -0.44 8.73
N GLY A 43 5.03 0.41 8.16
CA GLY A 43 3.91 1.01 8.90
C GLY A 43 4.21 2.31 9.64
N ALA A 44 5.42 2.85 9.46
CA ALA A 44 5.80 4.15 10.02
C ALA A 44 5.47 5.30 9.06
N TYR A 45 5.24 6.49 9.57
CA TYR A 45 5.15 7.69 8.73
C TYR A 45 6.48 7.92 8.01
N LYS A 46 6.38 8.31 6.74
CA LYS A 46 7.55 8.66 5.96
C LYS A 46 7.89 10.11 6.30
N GLN A 47 9.10 10.35 6.80
CA GLN A 47 9.56 11.67 7.24
C GLN A 47 10.67 12.22 6.34
N ASN A 48 10.75 13.54 6.25
CA ASN A 48 11.89 14.31 5.77
C ASN A 48 12.43 15.22 6.90
N GLU A 49 13.44 16.04 6.61
CA GLU A 49 14.03 16.98 7.58
C GLU A 49 13.03 17.99 8.16
N PHE A 50 11.87 18.17 7.52
CA PHE A 50 10.82 19.12 7.88
C PHE A 50 9.59 18.45 8.51
N GLY A 51 9.59 17.12 8.71
CA GLY A 51 8.48 16.36 9.31
C GLY A 51 7.87 15.31 8.38
N ASP A 52 6.59 15.00 8.60
CA ASP A 52 5.90 13.95 7.84
C ASP A 52 5.66 14.36 6.38
N ILE A 53 5.95 13.43 5.47
CA ILE A 53 5.76 13.64 4.04
C ILE A 53 4.29 13.40 3.69
N GLY A 54 3.59 14.51 3.44
CA GLY A 54 2.22 14.52 2.96
C GLY A 54 2.02 13.82 1.62
N LEU A 55 0.77 13.46 1.37
CA LEU A 55 0.34 12.88 0.11
C LEU A 55 0.03 13.99 -0.91
N THR A 56 0.71 13.98 -2.06
CA THR A 56 0.43 14.91 -3.16
C THR A 56 -0.88 14.53 -3.87
N ASP A 57 -1.48 15.45 -4.62
CA ASP A 57 -2.70 15.18 -5.42
C ASP A 57 -2.52 14.02 -6.39
N ALA A 58 -1.42 14.02 -7.15
CA ALA A 58 -1.08 12.89 -8.02
C ALA A 58 -0.89 11.59 -7.22
N GLY A 59 -0.30 11.67 -6.02
CA GLY A 59 -0.15 10.55 -5.11
C GLY A 59 -1.48 10.01 -4.58
N ARG A 60 -2.47 10.87 -4.32
CA ARG A 60 -3.84 10.51 -3.97
C ARG A 60 -4.52 9.81 -5.14
N ALA A 61 -4.52 10.43 -6.32
CA ALA A 61 -5.16 9.89 -7.52
C ALA A 61 -4.64 8.48 -7.86
N TYR A 62 -3.33 8.28 -7.82
CA TYR A 62 -2.73 6.96 -8.07
C TYR A 62 -3.21 5.89 -7.08
N ARG A 63 -3.30 6.23 -5.79
CA ARG A 63 -3.73 5.28 -4.75
C ARG A 63 -5.19 4.91 -4.87
N SER A 64 -6.04 5.90 -5.12
CA SER A 64 -7.47 5.67 -5.36
C SER A 64 -7.66 4.76 -6.57
N GLY A 65 -7.02 5.08 -7.70
CA GLY A 65 -7.10 4.25 -8.90
C GLY A 65 -6.58 2.83 -8.71
N TYR A 66 -5.53 2.64 -7.90
CA TYR A 66 -5.06 1.30 -7.53
C TYR A 66 -6.12 0.53 -6.74
N LEU A 67 -6.75 1.15 -5.75
CA LEU A 67 -7.79 0.50 -4.93
C LEU A 67 -9.03 0.13 -5.75
N ASP A 68 -9.44 1.01 -6.67
CA ASP A 68 -10.56 0.74 -7.58
C ASP A 68 -10.24 -0.45 -8.50
N ALA A 69 -9.04 -0.47 -9.10
CA ALA A 69 -8.59 -1.61 -9.92
C ALA A 69 -8.57 -2.93 -9.13
N ARG A 70 -8.19 -2.91 -7.85
CA ARG A 70 -8.25 -4.10 -6.97
C ARG A 70 -9.68 -4.55 -6.71
N LYS A 71 -10.60 -3.61 -6.50
CA LYS A 71 -12.03 -3.90 -6.29
C LYS A 71 -12.64 -4.55 -7.52
N ASP A 72 -12.35 -4.04 -8.71
CA ASP A 72 -12.91 -4.56 -9.96
C ASP A 72 -12.36 -5.93 -10.32
N ASN A 73 -11.05 -6.15 -10.12
CA ASN A 73 -10.45 -7.47 -10.27
C ASN A 73 -11.12 -8.49 -9.33
N ALA A 74 -11.35 -8.13 -8.06
CA ALA A 74 -12.02 -9.01 -7.10
C ALA A 74 -13.47 -9.33 -7.50
N LYS A 75 -14.21 -8.37 -8.06
CA LYS A 75 -15.56 -8.61 -8.60
C LYS A 75 -15.53 -9.57 -9.79
N ALA A 76 -14.62 -9.36 -10.74
CA ALA A 76 -14.46 -10.22 -11.91
C ALA A 76 -14.12 -11.66 -11.52
N TYR A 77 -13.18 -11.84 -10.58
CA TYR A 77 -12.85 -13.15 -10.03
C TYR A 77 -14.07 -13.83 -9.39
N LYS A 78 -14.81 -13.13 -8.51
CA LYS A 78 -16.02 -13.66 -7.87
C LYS A 78 -17.09 -14.07 -8.88
N HIS A 79 -17.27 -13.27 -9.93
CA HIS A 79 -18.21 -13.58 -11.00
C HIS A 79 -17.81 -14.86 -11.75
N ASN A 80 -16.53 -15.04 -12.05
CA ASN A 80 -16.03 -16.26 -12.70
C ASN A 80 -16.11 -17.49 -11.78
N LEU A 81 -15.90 -17.32 -10.47
CA LEU A 81 -16.04 -18.40 -9.51
C LEU A 81 -17.48 -18.92 -9.42
N LYS A 82 -18.48 -18.02 -9.50
CA LYS A 82 -19.91 -18.41 -9.52
C LYS A 82 -20.33 -19.19 -10.76
N LYS A 83 -19.56 -19.11 -11.84
CA LYS A 83 -19.81 -19.83 -13.10
C LYS A 83 -19.20 -21.23 -13.13
N ARG A 84 -18.35 -21.56 -12.15
CA ARG A 84 -17.76 -22.90 -11.97
C ARG A 84 -18.60 -23.69 -10.99
#